data_AF-A0A352F137-F1
#
_entry.id   AF-A0A352F137-F1
#
_cell.length_a   1.000
_cell.length_b   1.000
_cell.length_c   1.000
_cell.angle_alpha   90.00
_cell.angle_beta   90.00
_cell.angle_gamma   90.00
#
_symmetry.space_group_name_H-M   'P 1'
#
loop_
_entity.id
_entity.type
_entity.pdbx_description
1 polymer ?
#
loop_
_entity_poly.entity_id
_entity_poly.type
_entity_poly.pdbx_seq_one_letter_code
_entity_poly.pdbx_strand_id
1 'polypeptide(L)' 'MMTYENFRDAIKDALKAAGGPLTWTEVRTNAKLPQTFPNNQWVHRLEKDIGLDRGKDKQGVIHWQLR' A
#
# COMPACT_ATOMS: atom_id res chain seq x y z
N MET A 1 1.28 -18.71 5.29
CA MET A 1 1.74 -18.12 4.00
C MET A 1 0.94 -16.84 3.78
N MET A 2 1.56 -15.76 3.32
CA MET A 2 0.82 -14.54 3.00
C MET A 2 -0.05 -14.77 1.76
N THR A 3 -1.34 -14.42 1.81
CA THR A 3 -2.23 -14.41 0.64
C THR A 3 -2.39 -12.99 0.11
N TYR A 4 -2.89 -12.87 -1.12
CA TYR A 4 -3.22 -11.57 -1.69
C TYR A 4 -4.30 -10.85 -0.87
N GLU A 5 -5.32 -11.58 -0.42
CA GLU A 5 -6.45 -11.04 0.32
C GLU A 5 -5.98 -10.43 1.65
N ASN A 6 -5.13 -11.17 2.39
CA ASN A 6 -4.53 -10.65 3.63
C ASN A 6 -3.65 -9.43 3.38
N PHE A 7 -2.94 -9.38 2.24
CA PHE A 7 -2.07 -8.26 1.88
C PHE A 7 -2.88 -7.02 1.52
N ARG A 8 -3.93 -7.22 0.71
CA ARG A 8 -4.88 -6.18 0.33
C ARG A 8 -5.56 -5.57 1.54
N ASP A 9 -6.10 -6.41 2.42
CA ASP A 9 -6.88 -5.94 3.56
C ASP A 9 -5.98 -5.19 4.54
N ALA A 10 -4.77 -5.69 4.82
CA ALA A 10 -3.79 -5.01 5.67
C ALA A 10 -3.36 -3.63 5.11
N ILE A 11 -3.14 -3.51 3.80
CA ILE A 11 -2.79 -2.23 3.17
C ILE A 11 -3.98 -1.27 3.19
N LYS A 12 -5.17 -1.76 2.86
CA LYS A 12 -6.40 -0.96 2.86
C LYS A 12 -6.67 -0.36 4.23
N ASP A 13 -6.53 -1.17 5.28
CA ASP A 13 -6.75 -0.72 6.66
C ASP A 13 -5.70 0.30 7.10
N ALA A 14 -4.42 0.08 6.76
CA ALA A 14 -3.35 1.04 7.04
C ALA A 14 -3.56 2.39 6.36
N LEU A 15 -3.94 2.40 5.08
CA LEU A 15 -4.18 3.63 4.33
C LEU A 15 -5.43 4.37 4.84
N LYS A 16 -6.50 3.64 5.18
CA LYS A 16 -7.71 4.24 5.77
C LYS A 16 -7.43 4.85 7.14
N ALA A 17 -6.69 4.14 7.99
CA ALA A 17 -6.37 4.60 9.34
C ALA A 17 -5.48 5.85 9.34
N ALA A 18 -4.59 5.98 8.35
CA ALA A 18 -3.72 7.14 8.22
C ALA A 18 -4.46 8.41 7.76
N GLY A 19 -5.57 8.27 7.01
CA GLY A 19 -6.35 9.40 6.50
C GLY A 19 -5.61 10.26 5.46
N GLY A 20 -4.50 9.75 4.90
CA GLY A 20 -3.64 10.47 3.96
C GLY A 20 -2.64 9.56 3.25
N PRO A 21 -1.86 10.14 2.31
CA PRO A 21 -0.86 9.41 1.55
C PRO A 21 0.27 8.87 2.43
N LEU A 22 0.68 7.62 2.18
CA LEU A 22 1.80 6.96 2.87
C LEU A 22 2.83 6.42 1.88
N THR A 23 4.10 6.45 2.25
CA THR A 23 5.14 5.69 1.55
C THR A 23 5.01 4.19 1.81
N TRP A 24 5.60 3.35 0.95
CA TRP A 24 5.65 1.90 1.19
C TRP A 24 6.21 1.54 2.57
N THR A 25 7.24 2.26 3.04
CA THR A 25 7.85 2.02 4.35
C THR A 25 6.86 2.24 5.49
N GLU A 26 6.04 3.29 5.39
CA GLU A 26 5.01 3.61 6.38
C GLU A 26 3.86 2.60 6.30
N VAL A 27 3.38 2.27 5.10
CA VAL A 27 2.36 1.21 4.90
C VAL A 27 2.83 -0.11 5.52
N ARG A 28 4.06 -0.54 5.22
CA ARG A 28 4.65 -1.77 5.76
C ARG A 28 4.71 -1.74 7.28
N THR A 29 5.15 -0.62 7.85
CA THR A 29 5.28 -0.44 9.30
C THR A 29 3.91 -0.51 9.98
N ASN A 30 2.93 0.23 9.46
CA ASN A 30 1.58 0.30 10.02
C ASN A 30 0.83 -1.04 9.89
N ALA A 31 0.97 -1.70 8.73
CA ALA A 31 0.35 -2.99 8.45
C ALA A 31 1.13 -4.20 9.01
N LYS A 32 2.28 -3.97 9.66
CA LYS A 32 3.18 -5.00 10.23
C LYS A 32 3.52 -6.10 9.21
N LEU A 33 3.74 -5.69 7.97
CA LEU A 33 3.99 -6.60 6.87
C LEU A 33 5.41 -7.15 6.93
N PRO A 34 5.61 -8.48 6.77
CA PRO A 34 6.94 -9.10 6.85
C PRO A 34 7.80 -8.85 5.60
N GLN A 35 7.22 -8.32 4.51
CA GLN A 35 7.93 -8.18 3.25
C GLN A 35 8.81 -6.92 3.28
N THR A 36 10.07 -7.05 2.86
CA THR A 36 10.96 -5.88 2.72
C THR A 36 10.47 -4.93 1.62
N PHE A 37 10.02 -5.50 0.49
CA PHE A 37 9.54 -4.80 -0.70
C PHE A 37 8.11 -5.24 -1.03
N PRO A 38 7.31 -4.39 -1.69
CA PRO A 38 5.96 -4.78 -2.09
C PRO A 38 6.01 -5.78 -3.25
N ASN A 39 5.05 -6.70 -3.30
CA ASN A 39 4.90 -7.58 -4.45
C ASN A 39 4.24 -6.81 -5.61
N ASN A 40 4.99 -6.52 -6.67
CA ASN A 40 4.50 -5.71 -7.79
C ASN A 40 3.23 -6.26 -8.47
N GLN A 41 3.10 -7.58 -8.61
CA GLN A 41 1.88 -8.17 -9.20
C GLN A 41 0.66 -7.90 -8.32
N TRP A 42 0.83 -8.01 -7.00
CA TRP A 42 -0.23 -7.69 -6.07
C TRP A 42 -0.53 -6.20 -6.03
N VAL A 43 0.47 -5.32 -6.07
CA VAL A 43 0.26 -3.87 -6.14
C VAL A 43 -0.57 -3.48 -7.36
N HIS A 44 -0.25 -4.02 -8.55
CA HIS A 44 -1.05 -3.78 -9.75
C HIS A 44 -2.49 -4.30 -9.63
N ARG A 45 -2.69 -5.35 -8.84
CA ARG A 45 -4.03 -5.84 -8.53
C ARG A 45 -4.75 -4.93 -7.55
N LEU A 46 -4.07 -4.37 -6.54
CA LEU A 46 -4.64 -3.39 -5.60
C LEU A 46 -5.12 -2.12 -6.31
N GLU A 47 -4.40 -1.65 -7.32
CA GLU A 47 -4.79 -0.50 -8.15
C GLU A 47 -6.19 -0.70 -8.75
N LYS A 48 -6.55 -1.94 -9.09
CA LYS A 48 -7.87 -2.31 -9.63
C LYS A 48 -8.89 -2.64 -8.54
N ASP A 49 -8.49 -3.44 -7.56
CA ASP A 49 -9.43 -4.04 -6.60
C ASP A 49 -9.85 -3.08 -5.47
N ILE A 50 -8.95 -2.19 -5.03
CA ILE A 50 -9.23 -1.27 -3.93
C ILE A 50 -9.02 0.20 -4.31
N GLY A 51 -8.73 0.48 -5.59
CA GLY A 51 -8.46 1.84 -6.06
C GLY A 51 -7.20 2.43 -5.47
N LEU A 52 -6.16 1.59 -5.24
CA LEU A 52 -4.86 2.08 -4.80
C LEU A 52 -4.29 3.04 -5.87
N ASP A 53 -3.97 4.25 -5.46
CA ASP A 53 -3.29 5.25 -6.28
C ASP A 53 -1.84 5.43 -5.80
N ARG A 54 -0.91 5.58 -6.75
CA ARG A 54 0.52 5.76 -6.48
C ARG A 54 1.00 7.05 -7.13
N GLY A 55 1.13 8.09 -6.34
CA GLY A 55 1.62 9.40 -6.76
C GLY A 55 3.10 9.60 -6.40
N LYS A 56 3.84 10.36 -7.21
CA LYS A 56 5.15 10.87 -6.81
C LYS A 56 5.01 12.27 -6.26
N ASP A 57 5.69 12.57 -5.16
CA ASP A 57 5.81 13.94 -4.68
C ASP A 57 6.88 14.73 -5.45
N LYS A 58 7.05 16.01 -5.08
CA LYS A 58 8.04 16.91 -5.70
C LYS A 58 9.49 16.44 -5.55
N GLN A 59 9.76 15.55 -4.60
CA GLN A 59 11.09 14.98 -4.33
C GLN A 59 11.27 13.60 -4.99
N GLY A 60 10.25 13.10 -5.69
CA GLY A 60 10.27 11.83 -6.39
C GLY A 60 9.91 10.61 -5.53
N VAL A 61 9.48 10.82 -4.28
CA VAL A 61 9.06 9.74 -3.37
C VAL A 61 7.66 9.26 -3.76
N ILE A 62 7.48 7.94 -3.81
CA ILE A 62 6.19 7.32 -4.15
C ILE A 62 5.33 7.21 -2.89
N HIS A 63 4.17 7.84 -2.96
CA HIS A 63 3.12 7.81 -1.96
C HIS A 63 1.92 7.01 -2.46
N TRP A 64 1.31 6.28 -1.55
CA TRP A 64 0.22 5.36 -1.75
C TRP A 64 -0.99 5.92 -1.03
N GLN A 65 -2.14 5.94 -1.69
CA GLN A 65 -3.40 6.40 -1.12
C GLN A 65 -4.56 5.62 -1.74
N LEU A 66 -5.72 5.66 -1.10
CA LEU A 66 -6.96 5.16 -1.72
C LEU A 66 -7.64 6.32 -2.43
N ARG A 67 -8.13 6.05 -3.65
CA ARG A 67 -8.94 7.01 -4.41
C ARG A 67 -10.33 7.23 -3.79
#